data_AF-A3PEY8-F1
#
_entry.id   AF-A3PEY8-F1
#
_cell.length_a   1.000
_cell.length_b   1.000
_cell.length_c   1.000
_cell.angle_alpha   90.00
_cell.angle_beta   90.00
_cell.angle_gamma   90.00
#
_symmetry.space_group_name_H-M   'P 1'
#
loop_
_entity.id
_entity.type
_entity.pdbx_description
1 polymer ?
#
loop_
_entity_poly.entity_id
_entity_poly.type
_entity_poly.pdbx_seq_one_letter_code
_entity_poly.pdbx_strand_id
1 'polypeptide(L)' 'MEYVTISLREVVPQLSEQDAIAIMLEAHNTGVGLVIVCDLEPAEFYSESLKSKGISSSIEKED' A
#
# COMPACT_ATOMS: atom_id res chain seq x y z
N MET A 1 -3.93 8.27 -10.02
CA MET A 1 -2.50 8.03 -9.71
C MET A 1 -2.10 8.78 -8.46
N GLU A 2 -2.16 10.11 -8.44
CA GLU A 2 -1.78 10.93 -7.27
C GLU A 2 -2.53 10.58 -5.97
N TYR A 3 -3.85 10.40 -6.02
CA TYR A 3 -4.64 10.00 -4.85
C TYR A 3 -4.13 8.72 -4.17
N VAL A 4 -3.70 7.73 -4.96
CA VAL A 4 -3.18 6.47 -4.45
C VAL A 4 -1.84 6.70 -3.74
N THR A 5 -0.93 7.46 -4.35
CA THR A 5 0.37 7.82 -3.75
C THR A 5 0.21 8.56 -2.42
N ILE A 6 -0.70 9.54 -2.35
CA ILE A 6 -1.00 10.28 -1.11
C ILE A 6 -1.58 9.32 -0.06
N SER A 7 -2.58 8.51 -0.44
CA SER A 7 -3.23 7.57 0.47
C SER A 7 -2.26 6.52 1.02
N LEU A 8 -1.32 6.03 0.21
CA LEU A 8 -0.27 5.10 0.64
C LEU A 8 0.59 5.73 1.75
N ARG A 9 0.98 6.99 1.62
CA ARG A 9 1.79 7.69 2.63
C ARG A 9 1.00 8.08 3.88
N GLU A 10 -0.30 8.37 3.74
CA GLU A 10 -1.16 8.64 4.89
C GLU A 10 -1.39 7.38 5.75
N VAL A 11 -1.52 6.21 5.11
CA VAL A 11 -1.73 4.94 5.81
C VAL A 11 -0.42 4.33 6.31
N VAL A 12 0.61 4.37 5.47
CA VAL A 12 1.94 3.81 5.76
C VAL A 12 2.94 4.97 5.80
N PRO A 13 3.04 5.72 6.92
CA PRO A 13 3.86 6.93 7.03
C PRO A 13 5.37 6.68 6.88
N GLN A 14 5.77 5.41 6.85
CA GLN A 14 7.14 4.96 6.62
C GLN A 14 7.55 5.06 5.14
N LEU A 15 6.58 5.14 4.22
CA LEU A 15 6.85 5.25 2.78
C LEU A 15 7.38 6.63 2.42
N SER A 16 8.49 6.64 1.68
CA SER A 16 8.91 7.86 0.99
C SER A 16 7.94 8.18 -0.16
N GLU A 17 8.01 9.41 -0.66
CA GLU A 17 7.25 9.79 -1.85
C GLU A 17 7.63 8.97 -3.08
N GLN A 18 8.93 8.67 -3.23
CA GLN A 18 9.43 7.89 -4.35
C GLN A 18 8.92 6.44 -4.29
N ASP A 19 8.91 5.83 -3.10
CA ASP A 19 8.40 4.47 -2.92
C ASP A 19 6.90 4.40 -3.21
N ALA A 20 6.12 5.35 -2.69
CA ALA A 20 4.68 5.40 -2.94
C ALA A 20 4.33 5.61 -4.43
N ILE A 21 5.16 6.35 -5.17
CA ILE A 21 5.02 6.49 -6.63
C ILE A 21 5.36 5.17 -7.32
N ALA A 22 6.47 4.53 -6.94
CA ALA A 22 6.91 3.27 -7.52
C ALA A 22 5.86 2.16 -7.34
N ILE A 23 5.34 2.00 -6.12
CA ILE A 23 4.30 1.02 -5.77
C ILE A 23 3.02 1.28 -6.56
N MET A 24 2.58 2.53 -6.62
CA MET A 24 1.38 2.91 -7.38
C MET A 24 1.54 2.61 -8.87
N LEU A 25 2.72 2.89 -9.44
CA LEU A 25 3.01 2.63 -10.83
C LEU A 25 3.07 1.12 -11.13
N GLU A 26 3.68 0.33 -10.24
CA GLU A 26 3.72 -1.13 -10.35
C GLU A 26 2.31 -1.72 -10.31
N ALA A 27 1.50 -1.31 -9.33
CA ALA A 27 0.11 -1.74 -9.21
C ALA A 27 -0.73 -1.36 -10.44
N HIS A 28 -0.51 -0.17 -11.00
CA HIS A 28 -1.22 0.26 -12.21
C HIS A 28 -0.85 -0.58 -13.44
N ASN A 29 0.43 -0.94 -13.58
CA ASN A 29 0.94 -1.63 -14.75
C ASN A 29 0.77 -3.16 -14.69
N THR A 30 0.80 -3.75 -13.49
CA THR A 30 0.79 -5.21 -13.29
C THR A 30 -0.46 -5.72 -12.58
N GLY A 31 -1.24 -4.82 -11.98
CA GLY A 31 -2.42 -5.15 -11.19
C GLY A 31 -2.15 -5.32 -9.69
N VAL A 32 -0.87 -5.37 -9.26
CA VAL A 32 -0.47 -5.52 -7.86
C VAL A 32 0.83 -4.76 -7.58
N GLY A 33 1.03 -4.28 -6.35
CA GLY A 33 2.28 -3.67 -5.93
C GLY A 33 2.52 -3.94 -4.46
N LEU A 34 3.75 -4.30 -4.09
CA LEU A 34 4.12 -4.61 -2.71
C LEU A 34 4.23 -3.31 -1.91
N VAL A 35 3.33 -3.09 -0.96
CA VAL A 35 3.31 -1.86 -0.16
C VAL A 35 4.37 -1.90 0.95
N ILE A 36 4.37 -2.94 1.76
CA ILE A 36 5.28 -3.09 2.91
C ILE A 36 5.30 -4.56 3.38
N VAL A 37 6.45 -5.00 3.91
CA VAL A 37 6.58 -6.24 4.66
C VAL A 37 6.65 -5.88 6.15
N CYS A 38 5.77 -6.46 6.96
CA CYS A 38 5.68 -6.19 8.39
C CYS A 38 4.96 -7.34 9.12
N ASP A 39 4.88 -7.26 10.45
CA ASP A 39 4.10 -8.18 11.26
C ASP A 39 2.59 -8.13 10.89
N LEU A 40 1.85 -9.18 11.24
CA LEU A 40 0.44 -9.31 10.85
C LEU A 40 -0.44 -8.16 11.39
N GLU A 41 -0.25 -7.75 12.64
CA GLU A 41 -1.06 -6.69 13.27
C GLU A 41 -0.99 -5.34 12.51
N PRO A 42 0.19 -4.77 12.20
CA PRO A 42 0.26 -3.56 11.38
C PRO A 42 -0.23 -3.81 9.94
N ALA A 43 -0.01 -5.00 9.36
CA ALA A 43 -0.52 -5.32 8.03
C ALA A 43 -2.05 -5.27 7.96
N GLU A 44 -2.75 -5.78 8.99
CA GLU A 44 -4.21 -5.70 9.14
C GLU A 44 -4.67 -4.24 9.20
N PHE A 45 -4.06 -3.44 10.07
CA PHE A 45 -4.39 -2.02 10.21
C PHE A 45 -4.21 -1.25 8.88
N TYR A 46 -3.09 -1.47 8.17
CA TYR A 46 -2.83 -0.81 6.89
C TYR A 46 -3.81 -1.25 5.80
N SER A 47 -4.10 -2.55 5.71
CA SER A 47 -5.01 -3.10 4.72
C SER A 47 -6.43 -2.58 4.89
N GLU A 48 -6.95 -2.53 6.13
CA GLU A 48 -8.26 -1.95 6.42
C GLU A 48 -8.32 -0.44 6.14
N SER A 49 -7.26 0.29 6.51
CA SER A 49 -7.17 1.73 6.26
C SER A 49 -7.16 2.06 4.77
N LEU A 50 -6.41 1.32 3.94
CA LEU A 50 -6.43 1.47 2.47
C LEU A 50 -7.81 1.14 1.89
N LYS A 51 -8.46 0.06 2.34
CA LYS A 51 -9.82 -0.31 1.91
C LYS A 51 -10.84 0.78 2.24
N SER A 52 -10.74 1.41 3.42
CA SER A 52 -11.63 2.53 3.80
C SER A 52 -11.49 3.76 2.89
N LYS A 53 -10.32 3.93 2.25
CA LYS A 53 -10.05 4.96 1.23
C LYS A 53 -10.45 4.51 -0.19
N GLY A 54 -11.07 3.34 -0.34
CA GLY A 54 -11.47 2.79 -1.64
C GLY A 54 -10.32 2.17 -2.43
N ILE A 55 -9.19 1.87 -1.79
CA ILE A 55 -8.04 1.21 -2.42
C ILE A 55 -8.10 -0.28 -2.09
N SER A 56 -8.13 -1.13 -3.13
CA SER A 56 -8.07 -2.58 -2.96
C SER A 56 -6.75 -2.98 -2.31
N SER A 57 -6.81 -3.76 -1.23
CA SER A 57 -5.65 -4.21 -0.47
C SER A 57 -5.85 -5.64 0.04
N SER A 58 -4.78 -6.42 0.07
CA SER A 58 -4.73 -7.79 0.60
C SER A 58 -3.47 -7.99 1.43
N ILE A 59 -3.42 -9.09 2.20
CA ILE A 59 -2.26 -9.47 3.02
C ILE A 59 -1.91 -10.90 2.63
N GLU A 60 -0.63 -11.19 2.49
CA GLU A 60 -0.09 -12.52 2.27
C GLU A 60 1.09 -12.78 3.22
N LYS A 61 1.39 -14.06 3.47
CA LYS A 61 2.59 -14.42 4.24
C LYS A 61 3.80 -14.28 3.34
N GLU A 62 4.91 -13.82 3.90
CA GLU A 62 6.21 -13.94 3.25
C GLU A 62 6.57 -15.44 3.11
N ASP A 63 7.18 -15.79 1.98
CA ASP A 63 7.61 -17.16 1.65
C ASP A 63 8.82 -17.63 2.47
#